data_AF-A0A936GI83-F1
#
_entry.id   AF-A0A936GI83-F1
#
_cell.length_a   1.000
_cell.length_b   1.000
_cell.length_c   1.000
_cell.angle_alpha   90.00
_cell.angle_beta   90.00
_cell.angle_gamma   90.00
#
_symmetry.space_group_name_H-M   'P 1'
#
loop_
_entity.id
_entity.type
_entity.pdbx_description
1 polymer ?
#
loop_
_entity_poly.entity_id
_entity_poly.type
_entity_poly.pdbx_seq_one_letter_code
_entity_poly.pdbx_strand_id
1 'polypeptide(L)'
;MDNLYINILGFAVCAAVIIFSGTKLSFYGDKIADLTGMGKAWVGLILMASVTSLPELITGISSVAIVKAPDLAAGDIFGSCIFNLLILSVWTPN
;
A
#
# COMPACT_ATOMS: atom_id res chain seq x y z
N MET A 1 2.38 8.13 29.71
CA MET A 1 2.35 8.83 28.41
C MET A 1 3.56 8.46 27.54
N ASP A 2 4.55 7.77 28.10
CA ASP A 2 5.83 7.44 27.45
C ASP A 2 5.69 6.49 26.25
N ASN A 3 4.70 5.59 26.28
CA ASN A 3 4.41 4.69 25.15
C ASN A 3 3.81 5.41 23.93
N LEU A 4 3.16 6.56 24.11
CA LEU A 4 2.55 7.30 23.00
C LEU A 4 3.63 7.90 22.09
N TYR A 5 4.66 8.50 22.68
CA TYR A 5 5.80 9.05 21.94
C TYR A 5 6.56 7.97 21.18
N ILE A 6 6.74 6.79 21.78
CA ILE A 6 7.39 5.64 21.12
C ILE A 6 6.56 5.16 19.92
N ASN A 7 5.23 5.05 20.06
CA ASN A 7 4.36 4.64 18.95
C ASN A 7 4.33 5.67 17.83
N ILE A 8 4.28 6.97 18.15
CA ILE A 8 4.31 8.05 17.15
C ILE A 8 5.67 8.07 16.43
N LEU A 9 6.77 7.93 17.17
CA LEU A 9 8.11 7.85 16.59
C LEU A 9 8.25 6.62 15.70
N GLY A 10 7.76 5.47 16.15
CA GLY A 10 7.74 4.23 15.36
C GLY A 10 6.95 4.39 14.07
N PHE A 11 5.76 5.01 14.14
CA PHE A 11 4.95 5.31 12.96
C PHE A 11 5.68 6.25 11.99
N ALA A 12 6.32 7.31 12.50
CA ALA A 12 7.07 8.26 11.67
C ALA A 12 8.27 7.61 10.96
N VAL A 13 9.00 6.72 11.66
CA VAL A 13 10.10 5.96 11.07
C VAL A 13 9.59 5.01 10.00
N CYS A 14 8.52 4.26 10.25
CA CYS A 14 7.91 3.39 9.25
C CYS A 14 7.46 4.17 8.02
N ALA A 15 6.80 5.32 8.21
CA ALA A 15 6.38 6.19 7.11
C ALA A 15 7.58 6.67 6.27
N ALA A 16 8.67 7.10 6.92
CA ALA A 16 9.89 7.51 6.22
C ALA A 16 10.51 6.36 5.40
N VAL A 17 10.56 5.15 5.97
CA VAL A 17 11.05 3.95 5.28
C VAL A 17 10.18 3.60 4.07
N ILE A 18 8.85 3.68 4.19
CA ILE A 18 7.92 3.42 3.09
C ILE A 18 8.14 4.43 1.96
N ILE A 19 8.24 5.73 2.26
CA ILE A 19 8.49 6.78 1.26
C ILE A 19 9.81 6.52 0.54
N PHE A 20 10.89 6.25 1.29
CA PHE A 20 12.19 5.96 0.71
C PHE A 20 12.16 4.71 -0.18
N SER A 21 11.49 3.65 0.28
CA SER A 21 11.38 2.39 -0.45
C SER A 21 10.54 2.53 -1.72
N GLY A 22 9.43 3.26 -1.68
CA GLY A 22 8.59 3.50 -2.85
C GLY A 22 9.32 4.27 -3.96
N THR A 23 10.13 5.26 -3.57
CA THR A 23 10.96 6.02 -4.52
C THR A 23 12.00 5.13 -5.19
N LYS A 24 12.67 4.27 -4.42
CA LYS A 24 13.63 3.30 -4.95
C LYS A 24 12.95 2.26 -5.85
N LEU A 25 11.76 1.80 -5.47
CA LEU A 25 11.02 0.82 -6.24
C LEU A 25 10.66 1.31 -7.64
N SER A 26 10.23 2.57 -7.79
CA SER A 26 10.00 3.15 -9.12
C SER A 26 11.28 3.17 -9.96
N PHE A 27 12.40 3.58 -9.37
CA PHE A 27 13.69 3.62 -10.06
C PHE A 27 14.16 2.23 -10.54
N TYR A 28 13.98 1.20 -9.70
CA TYR A 28 14.29 -0.17 -10.10
C TYR A 28 13.26 -0.73 -11.09
N GLY A 29 11.99 -0.34 -10.98
CA GLY A 29 10.94 -0.67 -11.92
C GLY A 29 11.24 -0.19 -13.34
N ASP A 30 11.69 1.05 -13.49
CA ASP A 30 12.13 1.59 -14.78
C ASP A 30 13.32 0.81 -15.36
N LYS A 31 14.29 0.42 -14.51
CA LYS A 31 15.42 -0.41 -14.96
C LYS A 31 14.99 -1.81 -15.37
N ILE A 32 14.04 -2.41 -14.66
CA ILE A 32 13.47 -3.72 -15.01
C ILE A 32 12.73 -3.62 -16.34
N ALA A 33 11.96 -2.56 -16.56
CA ALA A 33 11.28 -2.28 -17.82
C ALA A 33 12.29 -2.19 -18.98
N ASP A 34 13.37 -1.42 -18.80
CA ASP A 34 14.43 -1.28 -19.80
C ASP A 34 15.14 -2.61 -20.11
N LEU A 35 15.35 -3.47 -19.11
CA LEU A 35 15.98 -4.80 -19.28
C LEU A 35 15.06 -5.85 -19.90
N THR A 36 13.76 -5.81 -19.57
CA THR A 36 12.77 -6.78 -20.06
C THR A 36 12.19 -6.41 -21.42
N GLY A 37 12.46 -5.18 -21.90
CA GLY A 37 11.84 -4.64 -23.10
C GLY A 37 10.35 -4.32 -22.93
N MET A 38 9.82 -4.41 -21.71
CA MET A 38 8.45 -4.02 -21.38
C MET A 38 8.36 -2.50 -21.28
N GLY A 39 7.25 -1.91 -21.75
CA GLY A 39 7.05 -0.47 -21.63
C GLY A 39 7.04 -0.02 -20.16
N LYS A 40 7.73 1.09 -19.84
CA LYS A 40 7.81 1.64 -18.47
C LYS A 40 6.44 1.83 -17.81
N ALA A 41 5.43 2.22 -18.61
CA ALA A 41 4.05 2.36 -18.14
C ALA A 41 3.44 1.04 -17.64
N TRP A 42 3.70 -0.09 -18.31
CA TRP A 42 3.19 -1.40 -17.91
C TRP A 42 3.81 -1.88 -16.61
N VAL A 43 5.13 -1.78 -16.49
CA VAL A 43 5.85 -2.16 -15.27
C VAL A 43 5.50 -1.23 -14.11
N GLY A 44 5.38 0.08 -14.39
CA GLY A 44 4.94 1.08 -13.41
C GLY A 44 3.53 0.80 -12.89
N LEU A 45 2.59 0.41 -13.76
CA LEU A 45 1.22 0.07 -13.37
C LEU A 45 1.18 -1.16 -12.45
N ILE A 46 1.89 -2.23 -12.80
CA ILE A 46 1.95 -3.46 -11.98
C ILE A 46 2.62 -3.18 -10.63
N LEU A 47 3.71 -2.43 -10.62
CA LEU A 47 4.42 -2.06 -9.39
C LEU A 47 3.57 -1.17 -8.49
N MET A 48 2.91 -0.15 -9.05
CA MET A 48 2.01 0.71 -8.28
C MET A 48 0.87 -0.09 -7.66
N ALA A 49 0.17 -0.90 -8.47
CA ALA A 49 -0.92 -1.75 -7.98
C ALA A 49 -0.45 -2.71 -6.86
N SER A 50 0.76 -3.26 -6.99
CA SER A 50 1.35 -4.13 -5.98
C SER A 50 1.64 -3.38 -4.67
N VAL A 51 2.23 -2.18 -4.75
CA VAL A 51 2.57 -1.36 -3.58
C VAL A 51 1.34 -0.88 -2.83
N THR A 52 0.27 -0.52 -3.55
CA THR A 52 -0.95 -0.03 -2.91
C THR A 52 -1.69 -1.11 -2.14
N SER A 53 -1.67 -2.37 -2.63
CA SER A 53 -2.37 -3.49 -2.00
C SER A 53 -1.51 -4.33 -1.04
N LEU A 54 -0.19 -4.15 -1.01
CA LEU A 54 0.69 -4.85 -0.08
C LEU A 54 0.38 -4.56 1.41
N PRO A 55 0.13 -3.31 1.84
CA PRO A 55 -0.20 -3.01 3.24
C PRO A 55 -1.52 -3.63 3.66
N GLU A 56 -2.51 -3.61 2.77
CA GLU A 56 -3.83 -4.23 2.97
C GLU A 56 -3.70 -5.75 3.09
N LEU A 57 -2.90 -6.37 2.22
CA LEU A 57 -2.63 -7.81 2.29
C LEU A 57 -1.97 -8.17 3.63
N ILE A 58 -0.97 -7.40 4.08
CA ILE A 58 -0.30 -7.63 5.36
C ILE A 58 -1.26 -7.43 6.54
N THR A 59 -2.13 -6.42 6.47
CA THR A 59 -3.12 -6.12 7.52
C THR A 59 -4.18 -7.22 7.58
N GLY A 60 -4.69 -7.65 6.42
CA GLY A 60 -5.60 -8.78 6.28
C GLY A 60 -5.02 -10.08 6.85
N ILE A 61 -3.79 -10.45 6.44
CA ILE A 61 -3.12 -11.65 6.98
C ILE A 61 -2.92 -11.53 8.49
N SER A 62 -2.47 -10.38 8.98
CA SER A 62 -2.24 -10.16 10.42
C SER A 62 -3.52 -10.26 11.23
N SER A 63 -4.64 -9.75 10.69
CA SER A 63 -5.94 -9.83 11.38
C SER A 63 -6.47 -11.26 11.51
N VAL A 64 -6.24 -12.11 10.50
CA VAL A 64 -6.63 -13.53 10.52
C VAL A 64 -5.67 -14.35 11.37
N ALA A 65 -4.36 -14.19 11.16
CA ALA A 65 -3.33 -15.04 11.76
C ALA A 65 -2.98 -14.67 13.21
N ILE A 66 -2.93 -13.37 13.53
CA ILE A 66 -2.47 -12.86 14.83
C ILE A 66 -3.66 -12.46 15.71
N VAL A 67 -4.61 -11.70 15.15
CA VAL A 67 -5.74 -11.14 15.91
C VAL A 67 -6.90 -12.14 16.02
N LYS A 68 -6.95 -13.17 15.16
CA LYS A 68 -8.05 -14.15 15.05
C LYS A 68 -9.43 -13.49 14.86
N ALA A 69 -9.44 -12.35 14.19
CA ALA A 69 -10.65 -11.58 13.89
C ALA A 69 -10.84 -11.49 12.36
N PRO A 70 -11.38 -12.54 11.72
CA PRO A 70 -11.57 -12.57 10.28
C PRO A 70 -12.54 -11.49 9.76
N ASP A 71 -13.50 -11.05 10.58
CA ASP A 71 -14.35 -9.90 10.27
C ASP A 71 -13.57 -8.61 10.04
N LEU A 72 -12.44 -8.42 10.72
CA LEU A 72 -11.58 -7.26 10.52
C LEU A 72 -10.88 -7.31 9.17
N ALA A 73 -10.48 -8.51 8.72
CA ALA A 73 -9.92 -8.73 7.38
C ALA A 73 -10.95 -8.41 6.29
N ALA A 74 -12.20 -8.88 6.48
CA ALA A 74 -13.28 -8.61 5.55
C ALA A 74 -13.59 -7.10 5.50
N GLY A 75 -13.66 -6.43 6.65
CA GLY A 75 -13.85 -4.99 6.76
C GLY A 75 -12.77 -4.18 6.06
N ASP A 76 -11.50 -4.59 6.15
CA ASP A 76 -10.38 -3.94 5.49
C ASP A 76 -10.49 -4.02 3.95
N ILE A 77 -10.78 -5.22 3.42
CA ILE A 77 -10.95 -5.45 1.97
C ILE A 77 -12.14 -4.66 1.41
N PHE A 78 -13.31 -4.76 2.07
CA PHE A 78 -14.50 -4.03 1.62
C PHE A 78 -14.32 -2.52 1.78
N GLY A 79 -13.69 -2.07 2.86
CA GLY A 79 -13.43 -0.67 3.14
C GLY A 79 -12.53 -0.03 2.09
N SER A 80 -11.45 -0.69 1.70
CA SER A 80 -10.55 -0.20 0.65
C SER A 80 -11.22 -0.14 -0.72
N CYS A 81 -11.98 -1.16 -1.10
CA CYS A 81 -12.76 -1.14 -2.34
C CYS A 81 -13.76 0.02 -2.39
N ILE A 82 -14.51 0.23 -1.30
CA ILE A 82 -15.47 1.35 -1.20
C ILE A 82 -14.72 2.69 -1.23
N PHE A 83 -13.59 2.81 -0.53
CA PHE A 83 -12.78 4.03 -0.50
C PHE A 83 -12.22 4.36 -1.89
N ASN A 84 -11.72 3.37 -2.62
CA ASN A 84 -11.24 3.55 -3.99
C ASN A 84 -12.38 3.97 -4.95
N LEU A 85 -13.56 3.35 -4.82
CA LEU A 85 -14.75 3.74 -5.60
C LEU A 85 -15.25 5.15 -5.24
N LEU A 86 -15.20 5.53 -3.96
CA LEU A 86 -15.54 6.89 -3.51
C LEU A 86 -14.57 7.92 -4.06
N ILE A 87 -13.25 7.64 -4.06
CA ILE A 87 -12.25 8.51 -4.68
C ILE A 87 -12.56 8.69 -6.16
N LEU A 88 -12.82 7.60 -6.89
CA LEU A 88 -13.18 7.69 -8.32
C LEU A 88 -14.47 8.49 -8.54
N SER A 89 -15.47 8.30 -7.68
CA SER A 89 -16.74 9.03 -7.76
C SER A 89 -16.62 10.51 -7.41
N VAL A 90 -15.76 10.88 -6.46
CA VAL A 90 -15.50 12.28 -6.07
C VAL A 90 -14.60 12.97 -7.08
N TRP A 91 -13.58 12.26 -7.58
CA TRP A 91 -12.60 12.77 -8.53
C TRP A 91 -13.13 12.83 -9.96
N THR A 92 -14.26 12.17 -10.24
CA THR A 92 -15.06 12.44 -11.45
C THR A 92 -16.18 13.42 -11.09
N PRO A 93 -15.90 14.72 -10.82
CA PRO A 93 -16.95 15.72 -10.94
C PRO A 93 -17.23 15.85 -12.45
N ASN A 94 -18.51 15.90 -12.80
CA ASN A 94 -18.92 16.28 -14.15
C ASN A 94 -18.26 17.58 -14.60
#